data_AF-A0A7C2JTE9-F1
#
_entry.id   AF-A0A7C2JTE9-F1
#
_cell.length_a   1.000
_cell.length_b   1.000
_cell.length_c   1.000
_cell.angle_alpha   90.00
_cell.angle_beta   90.00
_cell.angle_gamma   90.00
#
_symmetry.space_group_name_H-M   'P 1'
#
loop_
_entity.id
_entity.type
_entity.pdbx_description
1 polymer ?
#
loop_
_entity_poly.entity_id
_entity_poly.type
_entity_poly.pdbx_seq_one_letter_code
_entity_poly.pdbx_strand_id
1 'polypeptide(L)'
;MKANRLVAIAVALFALLAGAARAQGVAWEDLSEAQQRLLAPHQERWDELDPARQAQIARGAERWLDMDRRDRAAAQSRFEIWRGMSDEERAAVRQRYQEFRRLPPAERARLLDTYRRYRLMPPERRMELRRRFRELSPEQRQRLRERRLRAPLQR
;
A
#
# COMPACT_ATOMS: atom_id res chain seq x y z
N MET A 1 -22.83 -22.00 -16.62
CA MET A 1 -22.46 -20.60 -16.35
C MET A 1 -21.63 -20.55 -15.08
N LYS A 2 -20.30 -20.52 -15.21
CA LYS A 2 -19.34 -20.51 -14.10
C LYS A 2 -18.41 -19.33 -14.33
N ALA A 3 -18.11 -18.61 -13.25
CA ALA A 3 -16.93 -17.77 -12.99
C ALA A 3 -17.25 -16.32 -12.56
N ASN A 4 -17.64 -16.14 -11.30
CA ASN A 4 -17.34 -14.91 -10.56
C ASN A 4 -16.25 -15.21 -9.52
N ARG A 5 -15.01 -15.34 -10.01
CA ARG A 5 -13.82 -15.25 -9.18
C ARG A 5 -13.38 -13.78 -9.16
N LEU A 6 -13.90 -12.99 -8.23
CA LEU A 6 -13.30 -11.70 -7.88
C LEU A 6 -13.04 -11.67 -6.38
N VAL A 7 -12.22 -12.63 -5.95
CA VAL A 7 -11.60 -12.65 -4.64
C VAL A 7 -10.18 -12.07 -4.77
N ALA A 8 -9.90 -11.12 -3.88
CA ALA A 8 -8.58 -10.77 -3.39
C ALA A 8 -7.60 -10.00 -4.29
N ILE A 9 -7.75 -8.67 -4.41
CA ILE A 9 -6.55 -7.84 -4.65
C ILE A 9 -6.63 -6.44 -4.01
N ALA A 10 -6.31 -6.31 -2.72
CA ALA A 10 -5.91 -5.01 -2.16
C ALA A 10 -5.03 -5.09 -0.88
N VAL A 11 -4.68 -6.27 -0.40
CA VAL A 11 -4.31 -6.42 1.03
C VAL A 11 -3.11 -7.37 1.23
N ALA A 12 -2.37 -7.71 0.18
CA ALA A 12 -1.04 -8.25 0.41
C ALA A 12 -0.13 -7.06 0.79
N LEU A 13 0.39 -7.05 2.03
CA LEU A 13 1.71 -6.53 2.46
C LEU A 13 1.76 -5.96 3.90
N PHE A 14 1.10 -6.53 4.90
CA PHE A 14 1.39 -6.13 6.29
C PHE A 14 1.38 -7.28 7.29
N ALA A 15 2.11 -8.36 7.02
CA ALA A 15 2.32 -9.42 8.01
C ALA A 15 3.81 -9.69 8.19
N LEU A 16 4.34 -9.36 9.37
CA LEU A 16 5.17 -10.23 10.21
C LEU A 16 5.73 -9.44 11.40
N LEU A 17 5.61 -10.07 12.58
CA LEU A 17 6.19 -9.78 13.90
C LEU A 17 5.33 -9.01 14.91
N ALA A 18 4.42 -9.75 15.56
CA ALA A 18 4.14 -9.66 17.00
C ALA A 18 3.82 -11.09 17.49
N GLY A 19 4.25 -11.44 18.70
CA GLY A 19 4.32 -12.80 19.23
C GLY A 19 2.99 -13.56 19.33
N ALA A 20 3.07 -14.78 19.85
CA ALA A 20 1.94 -15.68 20.07
C ALA A 20 0.99 -15.16 21.17
N ALA A 21 0.37 -14.02 20.94
CA ALA A 21 -1.03 -13.89 21.28
C ALA A 21 -1.77 -14.89 20.38
N ARG A 22 -2.80 -15.57 20.89
CA ARG A 22 -3.84 -16.04 19.98
C ARG A 22 -4.18 -14.83 19.13
N ALA A 23 -3.87 -14.88 17.83
CA ALA A 23 -4.41 -13.90 16.91
C ALA A 23 -5.91 -14.23 16.84
N GLN A 24 -6.64 -13.85 17.89
CA GLN A 24 -8.06 -13.67 17.83
C GLN A 24 -8.19 -12.59 16.76
N GLY A 25 -8.61 -13.00 15.57
CA GLY A 25 -8.89 -12.05 14.52
C GLY A 25 -10.01 -11.13 14.96
N VAL A 26 -10.40 -10.21 14.09
CA VAL A 26 -11.52 -9.32 14.43
C VAL A 26 -12.80 -10.12 14.22
N ALA A 27 -13.54 -10.41 15.29
CA ALA A 27 -14.84 -11.07 15.16
C ALA A 27 -15.82 -10.15 14.41
N TRP A 28 -16.81 -10.72 13.74
CA TRP A 28 -17.77 -9.92 12.97
C TRP A 28 -18.52 -8.93 13.87
N GLU A 29 -18.88 -9.37 15.07
CA GLU A 29 -19.54 -8.62 16.13
C GLU A 29 -18.68 -7.47 16.70
N ASP A 30 -17.34 -7.56 16.61
CA ASP A 30 -16.43 -6.52 17.08
C ASP A 30 -16.27 -5.36 16.08
N LEU A 31 -16.75 -5.54 14.85
CA LEU A 31 -16.80 -4.48 13.85
C LEU A 31 -17.84 -3.43 14.26
N SER A 32 -17.54 -2.15 14.06
CA SER A 32 -18.54 -1.09 14.23
C SER A 32 -19.70 -1.29 13.25
N GLU A 33 -20.89 -0.78 13.57
CA GLU A 33 -22.05 -0.90 12.67
C GLU A 33 -21.77 -0.38 11.26
N ALA A 34 -20.99 0.70 11.14
CA ALA A 34 -20.59 1.24 9.85
C ALA A 34 -19.66 0.29 9.09
N GLN A 35 -18.75 -0.40 9.78
CA GLN A 35 -17.90 -1.43 9.20
C GLN A 35 -18.72 -2.65 8.77
N GLN A 36 -19.64 -3.13 9.63
CA GLN A 36 -20.52 -4.25 9.29
C GLN A 36 -21.37 -3.95 8.06
N ARG A 37 -21.98 -2.75 7.97
CA ARG A 37 -22.75 -2.33 6.78
C ARG A 37 -21.88 -2.28 5.52
N LEU A 38 -20.66 -1.76 5.63
CA LEU A 38 -19.72 -1.68 4.51
C LEU A 38 -19.25 -3.07 4.05
N LEU A 39 -19.06 -3.99 5.00
CA LEU A 39 -18.53 -5.33 4.76
C LEU A 39 -19.63 -6.39 4.62
N ALA A 40 -20.91 -6.03 4.69
CA ALA A 40 -22.05 -6.96 4.73
C ALA A 40 -21.99 -8.06 3.65
N PRO A 41 -21.55 -7.80 2.39
CA PRO A 41 -21.39 -8.85 1.38
C PRO A 41 -20.37 -9.94 1.72
N HIS A 42 -19.57 -9.75 2.76
CA HIS A 42 -18.54 -10.67 3.22
C HIS A 42 -18.85 -11.35 4.55
N GLN A 43 -19.99 -11.04 5.18
CA GLN A 43 -20.36 -11.53 6.52
C GLN A 43 -20.25 -13.06 6.63
N GLU A 44 -20.89 -13.80 5.72
CA GLU A 44 -20.97 -15.28 5.78
C GLU A 44 -19.60 -15.96 5.73
N ARG A 45 -18.62 -15.33 5.08
CA ARG A 45 -17.26 -15.88 4.90
C ARG A 45 -16.24 -15.18 5.77
N TRP A 46 -16.67 -14.31 6.67
CA TRP A 46 -15.76 -13.52 7.48
C TRP A 46 -14.88 -14.41 8.34
N ASP A 47 -15.48 -15.44 8.93
CA ASP A 47 -14.81 -16.41 9.82
C ASP A 47 -13.93 -17.41 9.05
N GLU A 48 -14.07 -17.51 7.72
CA GLU A 48 -13.17 -18.31 6.87
C GLU A 48 -11.84 -17.59 6.62
N LEU A 49 -11.77 -16.28 6.86
CA LEU A 49 -10.56 -15.49 6.65
C LEU A 49 -9.56 -15.74 7.77
N ASP A 50 -8.27 -15.79 7.42
CA ASP A 50 -7.23 -15.84 8.45
C ASP A 50 -7.30 -14.58 9.36
N PRO A 51 -6.97 -14.72 10.66
CA PRO A 51 -7.06 -13.61 11.61
C PRO A 51 -6.33 -12.33 11.19
N ALA A 52 -5.16 -12.47 10.55
CA ALA A 52 -4.38 -11.32 10.08
C ALA A 52 -5.12 -10.59 8.95
N ARG A 53 -5.80 -11.34 8.08
CA ARG A 53 -6.64 -10.82 7.01
C ARG A 53 -7.88 -10.13 7.53
N GLN A 54 -8.59 -10.70 8.49
CA GLN A 54 -9.72 -10.05 9.16
C GLN A 54 -9.30 -8.69 9.71
N ALA A 55 -8.22 -8.64 10.49
CA ALA A 55 -7.70 -7.40 11.06
C ALA A 55 -7.28 -6.38 9.99
N GLN A 56 -6.73 -6.83 8.86
CA GLN A 56 -6.34 -5.92 7.78
C GLN A 56 -7.54 -5.35 7.01
N ILE A 57 -8.60 -6.14 6.82
CA ILE A 57 -9.86 -5.67 6.22
C ILE A 57 -10.57 -4.70 7.17
N ALA A 58 -10.68 -5.03 8.46
CA ALA A 58 -11.30 -4.15 9.46
C ALA A 58 -10.64 -2.77 9.49
N ARG A 59 -9.29 -2.71 9.60
CA ARG A 59 -8.54 -1.44 9.50
C ARG A 59 -8.71 -0.75 8.15
N GLY A 60 -8.90 -1.52 7.08
CA GLY A 60 -9.15 -0.98 5.73
C GLY A 60 -10.51 -0.30 5.64
N ALA A 61 -11.54 -0.93 6.21
CA ALA A 61 -12.90 -0.41 6.30
C ALA A 61 -12.95 0.87 7.13
N GLU A 62 -12.29 0.89 8.29
CA GLU A 62 -12.15 2.09 9.13
C GLU A 62 -11.58 3.27 8.32
N ARG A 63 -10.41 3.09 7.69
CA ARG A 63 -9.80 4.13 6.86
C ARG A 63 -10.69 4.57 5.70
N TRP A 64 -11.48 3.69 5.12
CA TRP A 64 -12.40 4.04 4.03
C TRP A 64 -13.56 4.91 4.53
N LEU A 65 -14.10 4.57 5.69
CA LEU A 65 -15.18 5.31 6.34
C LEU A 65 -14.72 6.72 6.70
N ASP A 66 -13.49 6.87 7.18
CA ASP A 66 -12.89 8.17 7.54
C ASP A 66 -12.52 9.07 6.34
N MET A 67 -12.46 8.52 5.12
CA MET A 67 -12.10 9.33 3.93
C MET A 67 -13.23 10.26 3.51
N ASP A 68 -12.85 11.50 3.17
CA ASP A 68 -13.73 12.43 2.45
C ASP A 68 -13.97 12.00 0.99
N ARG A 69 -14.85 12.71 0.28
CA ARG A 69 -15.19 12.38 -1.12
C ARG A 69 -13.97 12.42 -2.06
N ARG A 70 -13.05 13.37 -1.86
CA ARG A 70 -11.87 13.52 -2.71
C ARG A 70 -10.90 12.37 -2.48
N ASP A 71 -10.70 11.99 -1.23
CA ASP A 71 -9.79 10.92 -0.84
C ASP A 71 -10.33 9.55 -1.27
N ARG A 72 -11.64 9.34 -1.19
CA ARG A 72 -12.32 8.16 -1.76
C ARG A 72 -12.16 8.09 -3.29
N ALA A 73 -12.38 9.19 -4.00
CA ALA A 73 -12.18 9.23 -5.46
C ALA A 73 -10.72 8.91 -5.84
N ALA A 74 -9.75 9.46 -5.10
CA ALA A 74 -8.34 9.15 -5.30
C ALA A 74 -8.02 7.67 -4.98
N ALA A 75 -8.64 7.09 -3.94
CA ALA A 75 -8.49 5.68 -3.61
C ALA A 75 -9.07 4.77 -4.69
N GLN A 76 -10.25 5.09 -5.21
CA GLN A 76 -10.89 4.35 -6.29
C GLN A 76 -10.05 4.39 -7.58
N SER A 77 -9.52 5.55 -7.95
CA SER A 77 -8.61 5.67 -9.10
C SER A 77 -7.36 4.80 -8.96
N ARG A 78 -6.73 4.79 -7.77
CA ARG A 78 -5.58 3.91 -7.50
C ARG A 78 -5.95 2.43 -7.59
N PHE A 79 -7.15 2.08 -7.13
CA PHE A 79 -7.65 0.71 -7.18
C PHE A 79 -7.92 0.23 -8.61
N GLU A 80 -8.49 1.07 -9.47
CA GLU A 80 -8.67 0.71 -10.89
C GLU A 80 -7.33 0.52 -11.60
N ILE A 81 -6.34 1.38 -11.34
CA ILE A 81 -4.97 1.20 -11.85
C ILE A 81 -4.41 -0.16 -11.39
N TRP A 82 -4.54 -0.46 -10.11
CA TRP A 82 -4.06 -1.72 -9.53
C TRP A 82 -4.76 -2.95 -10.09
N ARG A 83 -6.07 -2.86 -10.32
CA ARG A 83 -6.88 -3.91 -10.95
C ARG A 83 -6.45 -4.12 -12.41
N GLY A 84 -6.06 -3.06 -13.12
CA GLY A 84 -5.56 -3.15 -14.49
C GLY A 84 -4.12 -3.69 -14.63
N MET A 85 -3.35 -3.80 -13.54
CA MET A 85 -1.98 -4.32 -13.57
C MET A 85 -1.93 -5.84 -13.83
N SER A 86 -0.87 -6.30 -14.50
CA SER A 86 -0.54 -7.72 -14.60
C SER A 86 -0.11 -8.31 -13.25
N ASP A 87 -0.05 -9.63 -13.15
CA ASP A 87 0.38 -10.27 -11.90
C ASP A 87 1.84 -10.00 -11.57
N GLU A 88 2.70 -9.89 -12.59
CA GLU A 88 4.11 -9.48 -12.46
C GLU A 88 4.22 -8.04 -11.97
N GLU A 89 3.44 -7.11 -12.52
CA GLU A 89 3.42 -5.71 -12.10
C GLU A 89 2.94 -5.59 -10.65
N ARG A 90 1.87 -6.29 -10.29
CA ARG A 90 1.37 -6.34 -8.91
C ARG A 90 2.44 -6.94 -8.00
N ALA A 91 3.12 -8.01 -8.41
CA ALA A 91 4.20 -8.61 -7.62
C ALA A 91 5.35 -7.62 -7.39
N ALA A 92 5.77 -6.89 -8.42
CA ALA A 92 6.81 -5.87 -8.33
C ALA A 92 6.42 -4.72 -7.40
N VAL A 93 5.18 -4.24 -7.48
CA VAL A 93 4.66 -3.22 -6.55
C VAL A 93 4.60 -3.77 -5.13
N ARG A 94 4.18 -5.05 -4.96
CA ARG A 94 4.18 -5.67 -3.64
C ARG A 94 5.57 -5.70 -3.03
N GLN A 95 6.55 -6.20 -3.78
CA GLN A 95 7.94 -6.25 -3.32
C GLN A 95 8.45 -4.86 -2.91
N ARG A 96 8.25 -3.84 -3.75
CA ARG A 96 8.70 -2.46 -3.46
C ARG A 96 8.09 -1.89 -2.18
N TYR A 97 6.81 -2.15 -1.94
CA TYR A 97 6.18 -1.68 -0.70
C TYR A 97 6.65 -2.48 0.52
N GLN A 98 6.93 -3.78 0.37
CA GLN A 98 7.56 -4.60 1.41
C GLN A 98 8.95 -4.05 1.79
N GLU A 99 9.76 -3.69 0.80
CA GLU A 99 11.06 -3.02 1.01
C GLU A 99 10.88 -1.67 1.72
N PHE A 100 9.93 -0.84 1.26
CA PHE A 100 9.63 0.46 1.89
C PHE A 100 9.23 0.32 3.36
N ARG A 101 8.43 -0.69 3.70
CA ARG A 101 7.99 -0.93 5.08
C ARG A 101 9.10 -1.35 6.01
N ARG A 102 10.12 -2.05 5.48
CA ARG A 102 11.29 -2.51 6.25
C ARG A 102 12.26 -1.37 6.54
N LEU A 103 12.15 -0.24 5.86
CA LEU A 103 12.97 0.93 6.14
C LEU A 103 12.69 1.47 7.55
N PRO A 104 13.73 1.95 8.28
CA PRO A 104 13.56 2.66 9.54
C PRO A 104 12.54 3.82 9.42
N PRO A 105 11.78 4.15 10.47
CA PRO A 105 10.76 5.20 10.41
C PRO A 105 11.27 6.55 9.88
N ALA A 106 12.48 6.96 10.27
CA ALA A 106 13.12 8.18 9.80
C ALA A 106 13.40 8.16 8.29
N GLU A 107 13.85 7.03 7.75
CA GLU A 107 14.08 6.87 6.32
C GLU A 107 12.77 6.86 5.52
N ARG A 108 11.73 6.21 6.06
CA ARG A 108 10.39 6.25 5.46
C ARG A 108 9.86 7.67 5.37
N ALA A 109 9.96 8.44 6.47
CA ALA A 109 9.55 9.83 6.51
C ALA A 109 10.29 10.69 5.48
N ARG A 110 11.61 10.53 5.38
CA ARG A 110 12.44 11.23 4.37
C ARG A 110 12.04 10.89 2.93
N LEU A 111 11.75 9.63 2.63
CA LEU A 111 11.32 9.22 1.29
C LEU A 111 9.96 9.82 0.94
N LEU A 112 9.01 9.81 1.89
CA LEU A 112 7.69 10.41 1.71
C LEU A 112 7.79 11.93 1.49
N ASP A 113 8.62 12.62 2.26
CA ASP A 113 8.88 14.05 2.09
C ASP A 113 9.50 14.37 0.72
N THR A 114 10.52 13.61 0.32
CA THR A 114 11.15 13.75 -1.01
C THR A 114 10.12 13.56 -2.12
N TYR A 115 9.23 12.59 -1.97
CA TYR A 115 8.15 12.33 -2.93
C TYR A 115 7.12 13.47 -2.95
N ARG A 116 6.74 14.03 -1.79
CA ARG A 116 5.85 15.21 -1.71
C ARG A 116 6.47 16.39 -2.45
N ARG A 117 7.73 16.73 -2.17
CA ARG A 117 8.46 17.80 -2.87
C ARG A 117 8.50 17.56 -4.37
N TYR A 118 8.83 16.34 -4.80
CA TYR A 118 8.82 15.96 -6.21
C TYR A 118 7.43 16.16 -6.86
N ARG A 119 6.33 15.84 -6.18
CA ARG A 119 4.98 16.03 -6.72
C ARG A 119 4.60 17.49 -6.90
N LEU A 120 5.14 18.38 -6.09
CA LEU A 120 4.91 19.83 -6.12
C LEU A 120 5.79 20.56 -7.16
N MET A 121 6.79 19.89 -7.74
CA MET A 121 7.63 20.49 -8.78
C MET A 121 6.83 20.75 -10.08
N PRO A 122 7.20 21.81 -10.84
CA PRO A 122 6.65 22.05 -12.17
C PRO A 122 6.74 20.81 -13.08
N PRO A 123 5.74 20.56 -13.95
CA PRO A 123 5.72 19.40 -14.85
C PRO A 123 7.03 19.22 -15.65
N GLU A 124 7.61 20.30 -16.14
CA GLU A 124 8.82 20.34 -16.96
C GLU A 124 10.02 19.84 -16.16
N ARG A 125 10.16 20.28 -14.91
CA ARG A 125 11.20 19.82 -13.98
C ARG A 125 11.05 18.34 -13.67
N ARG A 126 9.82 17.86 -13.47
CA ARG A 126 9.56 16.43 -13.24
C ARG A 126 9.90 15.60 -14.47
N MET A 127 9.56 16.07 -15.67
CA MET A 127 9.91 15.42 -16.93
C MET A 127 11.42 15.34 -17.13
N GLU A 128 12.13 16.44 -16.86
CA GLU A 128 13.60 16.49 -16.91
C GLU A 128 14.22 15.47 -15.96
N LEU A 129 13.78 15.42 -14.69
CA LEU A 129 14.26 14.44 -13.71
C LEU A 129 13.98 13.00 -14.14
N ARG A 130 12.80 12.73 -14.71
CA ARG A 130 12.45 11.40 -15.25
C ARG A 130 13.33 11.02 -16.44
N ARG A 131 13.62 11.96 -17.34
CA ARG A 131 14.52 11.72 -18.49
C ARG A 131 15.92 11.37 -18.00
N ARG A 132 16.51 12.21 -17.15
CA ARG A 132 17.83 11.97 -16.56
C ARG A 132 17.90 10.62 -15.85
N PHE A 133 16.87 10.25 -15.08
CA PHE A 133 16.83 8.97 -14.40
C PHE A 133 16.78 7.77 -15.36
N ARG A 134 16.07 7.90 -16.50
CA ARG A 134 16.02 6.87 -17.55
C ARG A 134 17.37 6.68 -18.25
N GLU A 135 18.15 7.74 -18.40
CA GLU A 135 19.49 7.71 -18.99
C GLU A 135 20.54 7.03 -18.08
N LEU A 136 20.29 6.92 -16.77
CA LEU A 136 21.22 6.25 -15.86
C LEU A 136 21.28 4.74 -16.08
N SER A 137 22.50 4.19 -16.04
CA SER A 137 22.75 2.75 -16.03
C SER A 137 22.20 2.09 -14.76
N PRO A 138 21.93 0.76 -14.77
CA PRO A 138 21.51 0.03 -13.57
C PRO A 138 22.45 0.25 -12.37
N GLU A 139 23.77 0.25 -12.61
CA GLU A 139 24.79 0.45 -11.57
C GLU A 139 24.75 1.89 -11.02
N GLN A 140 24.54 2.88 -11.90
CA GLN A 140 24.39 4.28 -11.48
C GLN A 140 23.13 4.46 -10.63
N ARG A 141 22.01 3.82 -10.99
CA ARG A 141 20.78 3.85 -10.20
C ARG A 141 20.96 3.17 -8.84
N GLN A 142 21.66 2.04 -8.80
CA GLN A 142 21.97 1.33 -7.56
C GLN A 142 22.82 2.20 -6.64
N ARG A 143 23.88 2.84 -7.16
CA ARG A 143 24.70 3.79 -6.39
C ARG A 143 23.89 4.97 -5.84
N LEU A 144 22.94 5.52 -6.62
CA LEU A 144 22.06 6.58 -6.13
C LEU A 144 21.14 6.12 -5.00
N ARG A 145 20.63 4.88 -5.09
CA ARG A 145 19.83 4.26 -4.03
C ARG A 145 20.66 4.11 -2.76
N GLU A 146 21.85 3.53 -2.87
CA GLU A 146 22.77 3.32 -1.74
C GLU A 146 23.20 4.64 -1.10
N ARG A 147 23.55 5.65 -1.91
CA ARG A 147 23.90 6.98 -1.40
C ARG A 147 22.75 7.61 -0.63
N ARG A 148 21.51 7.45 -1.11
CA ARG A 148 20.32 7.98 -0.41
C ARG A 148 20.04 7.26 0.91
N LEU A 149 20.29 5.95 0.97
CA LEU A 149 20.12 5.15 2.20
C LEU A 149 21.24 5.43 3.21
N ARG A 150 22.49 5.61 2.74
CA ARG A 150 23.67 5.82 3.60
C ARG A 150 23.90 7.26 4.04
N ALA A 151 23.44 8.25 3.28
CA ALA A 151 23.58 9.64 3.68
C ALA A 151 22.47 10.01 4.67
N PRO A 152 22.74 10.19 5.98
CA PRO A 152 21.91 11.10 6.74
C PRO A 152 22.09 12.46 6.07
N LEU A 153 21.07 12.92 5.35
CA LEU A 153 21.04 14.29 4.86
C LEU A 153 20.89 15.18 6.10
N GLN A 154 22.01 15.44 6.77
CA GLN A 154 22.15 16.58 7.64
C GLN A 154 22.12 17.80 6.73
N ARG A 155 20.95 18.42 6.62
CA ARG A 155 20.76 19.85 6.38
C ARG A 155 19.42 20.24 6.99
#